data_AF-A0A3A6NG61-F1
#
_entry.id   AF-A0A3A6NG61-F1
#
_cell.length_a   1.000
_cell.length_b   1.000
_cell.length_c   1.000
_cell.angle_alpha   90.00
_cell.angle_beta   90.00
_cell.angle_gamma   90.00
#
_symmetry.space_group_name_H-M   'P 1'
#
loop_
_entity.id
_entity.type
_entity.pdbx_description
1 polymer ?
#
loop_
_entity_poly.entity_id
_entity_poly.type
_entity_poly.pdbx_seq_one_letter_code
_entity_poly.pdbx_strand_id
1 'polypeptide(L)'
;MDQQQNHIISLIAVFLALGIGILIGASMGENALVLHQIAFIEELKNEILLYRKEIDTQFLSASQLREELLLWESLEEEYLNPLLLENKLKNVEIKVIAQDDLTNGLEEFLNTSGCSYLAFVFAGTSTWRDSFLLEQLSGQMIRPVGKGLELSWQDMLEHILLEGETDQINEITRYMEENKLLRIVKGRTFSFPPEKGSTLYGEEIFIIAGSLDPFFYDIMESLKRQGKDIVQVIDQGHIMEITGTAASFPVINNVHKFYNRIKLLELLQEFAQEGIG
;
A
#
# COMPACT_ATOMS: atom_id res chain seq x y z
N MET A 1 28.17 1.23 79.72
CA MET A 1 29.63 1.55 79.72
C MET A 1 30.11 1.65 78.27
N ASP A 2 29.33 2.28 77.38
CA ASP A 2 29.38 1.89 75.95
C ASP A 2 29.77 3.03 75.00
N GLN A 3 29.84 4.27 75.48
CA GLN A 3 30.11 5.41 74.62
C GLN A 3 31.61 5.58 74.32
N GLN A 4 32.47 5.34 75.31
CA GLN A 4 33.93 5.46 75.14
C GLN A 4 34.53 4.33 74.29
N GLN A 5 34.01 3.10 74.39
CA GLN A 5 34.46 1.97 73.56
C GLN A 5 34.08 2.16 72.09
N ASN A 6 32.88 2.67 71.80
CA ASN A 6 32.45 2.94 70.42
C ASN A 6 33.27 4.05 69.76
N HIS A 7 33.69 5.08 70.52
CA HIS A 7 34.58 6.11 70.00
C HIS A 7 35.98 5.59 69.68
N ILE A 8 36.54 4.69 70.50
CA ILE A 8 37.86 4.09 70.25
C ILE A 8 37.82 3.16 69.03
N ILE A 9 36.77 2.35 68.89
CA ILE A 9 36.60 1.46 67.73
C ILE A 9 36.42 2.27 66.44
N SER A 10 35.64 3.35 66.48
CA SER A 10 35.46 4.24 65.33
C SER A 10 36.77 4.95 64.94
N LEU A 11 37.57 5.38 65.92
CA LEU A 11 38.87 5.99 65.67
C LEU A 11 39.84 5.00 65.01
N ILE A 12 39.92 3.77 65.52
CA ILE A 12 40.76 2.71 64.94
C ILE A 12 40.31 2.38 63.51
N ALA A 13 39.00 2.29 63.26
CA ALA A 13 38.47 2.02 61.93
C ALA A 13 38.85 3.13 60.92
N VAL A 14 38.80 4.40 61.33
CA VAL A 14 39.21 5.53 60.48
C VAL A 14 40.71 5.47 60.17
N PHE A 15 41.57 5.23 61.17
CA PHE A 15 43.01 5.14 60.93
C PHE A 15 43.41 3.90 60.12
N LEU A 16 42.70 2.78 60.28
CA LEU A 16 42.95 1.56 59.52
C LEU A 16 42.51 1.72 58.06
N ALA A 17 41.34 2.34 57.81
CA ALA A 17 40.90 2.69 56.46
C ALA A 17 41.87 3.68 55.78
N LEU A 18 42.37 4.67 56.52
CA LEU A 18 43.36 5.62 56.02
C LEU A 18 44.70 4.94 55.71
N GLY A 19 45.17 4.06 56.60
CA GLY A 19 46.40 3.31 56.42
C GLY A 19 46.34 2.35 55.22
N ILE A 20 45.21 1.64 55.05
CA ILE A 20 44.97 0.79 53.88
C ILE A 20 44.83 1.64 52.61
N GLY A 21 44.16 2.78 52.67
CA GLY A 21 44.03 3.69 51.53
C GLY A 21 45.39 4.22 51.04
N ILE A 22 46.26 4.61 51.97
CA ILE A 22 47.64 5.02 51.66
C ILE A 22 48.47 3.83 51.16
N LEU A 23 48.33 2.65 51.77
CA LEU A 23 49.07 1.46 51.36
C LEU A 23 48.70 1.00 49.95
N ILE A 24 47.40 0.97 49.61
CA ILE A 24 46.91 0.65 48.26
C ILE A 24 47.35 1.74 47.28
N GLY A 25 47.19 3.02 47.65
CA GLY A 25 47.61 4.15 46.81
C GLY A 25 49.12 4.21 46.54
N ALA A 26 49.95 3.83 47.51
CA ALA A 26 51.41 3.80 47.37
C ALA A 26 51.93 2.51 46.72
N SER A 27 51.26 1.37 46.93
CA SER A 27 51.59 0.08 46.32
C SER A 27 51.28 0.06 44.82
N MET A 28 50.24 0.79 44.40
CA MET A 28 49.92 1.01 43.00
C MET A 28 50.79 2.14 42.43
N GLY A 29 52.08 1.87 42.28
CA GLY A 29 53.04 2.85 41.77
C GLY A 29 52.59 3.44 40.44
N GLU A 30 52.74 4.75 40.28
CA GLU A 30 52.31 5.58 39.13
C GLU A 30 52.59 4.90 37.76
N ASN A 31 53.74 4.22 37.65
CA ASN A 31 54.14 3.49 36.45
C ASN A 31 53.23 2.31 36.08
N ALA A 32 52.70 1.56 37.05
CA ALA A 32 51.82 0.43 36.80
C ALA A 32 50.42 0.88 36.34
N LEU A 33 49.92 1.99 36.89
CA LEU A 33 48.65 2.59 36.47
C LEU A 33 48.75 3.15 35.05
N VAL A 34 49.83 3.88 34.74
CA VAL A 34 50.06 4.44 33.40
C VAL A 34 50.22 3.33 32.36
N LEU A 35 50.94 2.24 32.67
CA LEU A 35 51.07 1.09 31.78
C LEU A 35 49.72 0.42 31.51
N HIS A 36 48.88 0.25 32.52
CA HIS A 36 47.54 -0.31 32.36
C HIS A 36 46.65 0.61 31.50
N GLN A 37 46.72 1.92 31.70
CA GLN A 37 45.98 2.89 30.89
C GLN A 37 46.41 2.86 29.42
N ILE A 38 47.72 2.77 29.14
CA ILE A 38 48.23 2.66 27.78
C ILE A 38 47.74 1.37 27.11
N ALA A 39 47.84 0.24 27.79
CA ALA A 39 47.38 -1.05 27.26
C ALA A 39 45.88 -1.02 26.93
N PHE A 40 45.06 -0.45 27.82
CA PHE A 40 43.62 -0.30 27.60
C PHE A 40 43.29 0.64 26.43
N ILE A 41 44.02 1.74 26.28
CA ILE A 41 43.86 2.66 25.14
C ILE A 41 44.25 1.97 23.82
N GLU A 42 45.31 1.15 23.82
CA GLU A 42 45.71 0.38 22.64
C GLU A 42 44.68 -0.68 22.27
N GLU A 43 44.10 -1.37 23.25
CA GLU A 43 43.01 -2.33 23.04
C GLU A 43 41.77 -1.66 22.44
N LEU A 44 41.29 -0.56 23.03
CA LEU A 44 40.17 0.21 22.49
C LEU A 44 40.43 0.73 21.08
N LYS A 45 41.66 1.18 20.79
CA LYS A 45 42.04 1.61 19.44
C LYS A 45 41.94 0.47 18.44
N ASN A 46 42.36 -0.74 18.83
CA ASN A 46 42.26 -1.92 17.99
C ASN A 46 40.80 -2.33 17.75
N GLU A 47 39.95 -2.30 18.79
CA GLU A 47 38.52 -2.56 18.66
C GLU A 47 37.84 -1.56 17.73
N ILE A 48 38.13 -0.27 17.87
CA ILE A 48 37.59 0.78 16.98
C ILE A 48 38.00 0.53 15.52
N LEU A 49 39.25 0.12 15.28
CA LEU A 49 39.72 -0.22 13.93
C LEU A 49 39.00 -1.45 13.37
N LEU A 50 38.76 -2.46 14.20
CA LEU A 50 38.01 -3.66 13.80
C LEU A 50 36.56 -3.32 13.45
N TYR A 51 35.87 -2.55 14.31
CA TYR A 51 34.50 -2.12 14.06
C TYR A 51 34.37 -1.28 12.79
N ARG A 52 35.32 -0.37 12.56
CA ARG A 52 35.33 0.43 11.34
C ARG A 52 35.45 -0.45 10.09
N LYS A 53 36.35 -1.45 10.14
CA LYS A 53 36.51 -2.41 9.05
C LYS A 53 35.23 -3.23 8.84
N GLU A 54 34.57 -3.64 9.91
CA GLU A 54 33.30 -4.37 9.83
C GLU A 54 32.20 -3.52 9.17
N ILE A 55 32.05 -2.26 9.59
CA ILE A 55 31.11 -1.30 8.97
C ILE A 55 31.41 -1.13 7.49
N ASP A 56 32.68 -0.93 7.11
CA ASP A 56 33.07 -0.77 5.70
C ASP A 56 32.72 -2.03 4.89
N THR A 57 32.94 -3.24 5.45
CA THR A 57 32.58 -4.49 4.78
C THR A 57 31.06 -4.69 4.65
N GLN A 58 30.29 -4.32 5.67
CA GLN A 58 28.82 -4.40 5.64
C GLN A 58 28.25 -3.39 4.64
N PHE A 59 28.84 -2.19 4.56
CA PHE A 59 28.43 -1.19 3.59
C PHE A 59 28.70 -1.65 2.16
N LEU A 60 29.86 -2.25 1.91
CA LEU A 60 30.21 -2.83 0.61
C LEU A 60 29.25 -3.96 0.21
N SER A 61 28.96 -4.90 1.13
CA SER A 61 28.03 -6.00 0.84
C SER A 61 26.61 -5.52 0.61
N ALA A 62 26.13 -4.54 1.39
CA ALA A 62 24.83 -3.91 1.17
C ALA A 62 24.76 -3.18 -0.18
N SER A 63 25.84 -2.52 -0.59
CA SER A 63 25.92 -1.85 -1.89
C SER A 63 25.88 -2.85 -3.05
N GLN A 64 26.65 -3.94 -2.96
CA GLN A 64 26.64 -5.02 -3.95
C GLN A 64 25.27 -5.67 -4.06
N LEU A 65 24.64 -5.99 -2.92
CA LEU A 65 23.30 -6.57 -2.91
C LEU A 65 22.26 -5.63 -3.54
N ARG A 66 22.39 -4.32 -3.29
CA ARG A 66 21.52 -3.32 -3.92
C ARG A 66 21.72 -3.26 -5.42
N GLU A 67 22.96 -3.31 -5.90
CA GLU A 67 23.25 -3.36 -7.34
C GLU A 67 22.70 -4.63 -7.99
N GLU A 68 22.87 -5.79 -7.36
CA GLU A 68 22.30 -7.05 -7.84
C GLU A 68 20.77 -6.99 -7.90
N LEU A 69 20.11 -6.44 -6.88
CA LEU A 69 18.66 -6.27 -6.87
C LEU A 69 18.19 -5.37 -8.02
N LEU A 70 18.85 -4.24 -8.25
CA LEU A 70 18.52 -3.35 -9.37
C LEU A 70 18.72 -4.03 -10.72
N LEU A 71 19.76 -4.86 -10.85
CA LEU A 71 19.98 -5.67 -12.05
C LEU A 71 18.83 -6.68 -12.24
N TRP A 72 18.43 -7.39 -11.20
CA TRP A 72 17.30 -8.33 -11.26
C TRP A 72 15.99 -7.64 -11.65
N GLU A 73 15.68 -6.49 -11.02
CA GLU A 73 14.51 -5.67 -11.37
C GLU A 73 14.55 -5.22 -12.84
N SER A 74 15.72 -4.83 -13.34
CA SER A 74 15.87 -4.45 -14.75
C SER A 74 15.67 -5.62 -15.72
N LEU A 75 16.19 -6.82 -15.39
CA LEU A 75 16.00 -8.02 -16.21
C LEU A 75 14.55 -8.49 -16.22
N GLU A 76 13.87 -8.34 -15.09
CA GLU A 76 12.45 -8.63 -14.93
C GLU A 76 11.61 -7.71 -15.83
N GLU A 77 11.85 -6.40 -15.77
CA GLU A 77 11.18 -5.41 -16.62
C GLU A 77 11.51 -5.57 -18.11
N GLU A 78 12.77 -5.86 -18.47
CA GLU A 78 13.19 -5.93 -19.87
C GLU A 78 12.80 -7.24 -20.56
N TYR A 79 12.83 -8.37 -19.86
CA TYR A 79 12.65 -9.70 -20.47
C TYR A 79 11.38 -10.41 -20.00
N LEU A 80 11.10 -10.42 -18.70
CA LEU A 80 10.01 -11.22 -18.15
C LEU A 80 8.66 -10.54 -18.36
N ASN A 81 8.57 -9.23 -18.14
CA ASN A 81 7.34 -8.46 -18.32
C ASN A 81 6.77 -8.56 -19.74
N PRO A 82 7.56 -8.31 -20.81
CA PRO A 82 7.03 -8.46 -22.17
C PRO A 82 6.61 -9.90 -22.48
N LEU A 83 7.37 -10.90 -22.02
CA LEU A 83 7.08 -12.30 -22.32
C LEU A 83 5.79 -12.82 -21.63
N LEU A 84 5.59 -12.41 -20.37
CA LEU A 84 4.58 -12.98 -19.50
C LEU A 84 3.34 -12.11 -19.34
N LEU A 85 3.44 -10.79 -19.52
CA LEU A 85 2.32 -9.87 -19.36
C LEU A 85 1.77 -9.39 -20.70
N GLU A 86 2.63 -9.17 -21.71
CA GLU A 86 2.22 -8.45 -22.91
C GLU A 86 1.08 -9.13 -23.68
N ASN A 87 0.02 -8.37 -23.95
CA ASN A 87 -1.17 -8.79 -24.71
C ASN A 87 -1.89 -10.05 -24.17
N LYS A 88 -1.63 -10.46 -22.93
CA LYS A 88 -2.30 -11.63 -22.32
C LYS A 88 -3.76 -11.39 -22.00
N LEU A 89 -4.20 -10.13 -21.92
CA LEU A 89 -5.58 -9.72 -21.62
C LEU A 89 -6.24 -8.95 -22.78
N LYS A 90 -5.79 -9.18 -24.02
CA LYS A 90 -6.18 -8.39 -25.22
C LYS A 90 -7.68 -8.36 -25.55
N ASN A 91 -8.48 -9.26 -24.98
CA ASN A 91 -9.92 -9.35 -25.19
C ASN A 91 -10.72 -9.33 -23.88
N VAL A 92 -10.10 -8.90 -22.77
CA VAL A 92 -10.76 -8.80 -21.47
C VAL A 92 -11.12 -7.35 -21.23
N GLU A 93 -12.41 -7.10 -20.98
CA GLU A 93 -12.92 -5.79 -20.57
C GLU A 93 -12.92 -5.70 -19.04
N ILE A 94 -12.22 -4.71 -18.49
CA ILE A 94 -12.10 -4.53 -17.05
C ILE A 94 -12.67 -3.18 -16.63
N LYS A 95 -13.57 -3.19 -15.65
CA LYS A 95 -14.04 -1.96 -15.00
C LYS A 95 -13.23 -1.74 -13.73
N VAL A 96 -12.54 -0.61 -13.62
CA VAL A 96 -11.75 -0.27 -12.43
C VAL A 96 -12.51 0.77 -11.62
N ILE A 97 -12.59 0.59 -10.31
CA ILE A 97 -13.20 1.53 -9.37
C ILE A 97 -12.10 1.99 -8.43
N ALA A 98 -11.76 3.27 -8.48
CA ALA A 98 -10.72 3.87 -7.65
C ALA A 98 -11.33 4.98 -6.79
N GLN A 99 -10.74 5.21 -5.62
CA GLN A 99 -11.04 6.37 -4.80
C GLN A 99 -9.82 7.30 -4.78
N ASP A 100 -10.07 8.59 -4.97
CA ASP A 100 -9.11 9.69 -5.09
C ASP A 100 -8.19 9.63 -6.32
N ASP A 101 -7.43 8.55 -6.50
CA ASP A 101 -6.52 8.40 -7.65
C ASP A 101 -6.32 6.94 -8.08
N LEU A 102 -5.98 6.75 -9.36
CA LEU A 102 -5.60 5.45 -9.89
C LEU A 102 -4.10 5.25 -9.66
N THR A 103 -3.73 4.13 -9.03
CA THR A 103 -2.31 3.82 -8.82
C THR A 103 -1.58 3.63 -10.15
N ASN A 104 -0.48 4.37 -10.34
CA ASN A 104 0.37 4.28 -11.54
C ASN A 104 0.78 2.83 -11.89
N GLY A 105 1.06 1.99 -10.89
CA GLY A 105 1.41 0.59 -11.11
C GLY A 105 0.29 -0.27 -11.68
N LEU A 106 -0.97 0.03 -11.35
CA LEU A 106 -2.14 -0.65 -11.92
C LEU A 106 -2.40 -0.17 -13.36
N GLU A 107 -2.29 1.14 -13.61
CA GLU A 107 -2.42 1.70 -14.95
C GLU A 107 -1.37 1.13 -15.91
N GLU A 108 -0.11 1.07 -15.48
CA GLU A 108 0.99 0.48 -16.25
C GLU A 108 0.75 -1.01 -16.54
N PHE A 109 0.28 -1.77 -15.55
CA PHE A 109 -0.08 -3.18 -15.71
C PHE A 109 -1.21 -3.38 -16.73
N LEU A 110 -2.29 -2.61 -16.63
CA LEU A 110 -3.43 -2.72 -17.55
C LEU A 110 -3.03 -2.36 -19.00
N ASN A 111 -2.19 -1.33 -19.16
CA ASN A 111 -1.67 -0.93 -20.45
C ASN A 111 -0.71 -1.97 -21.06
N THR A 112 0.19 -2.54 -20.24
CA THR A 112 1.17 -3.55 -20.68
C THR A 112 0.50 -4.88 -21.01
N SER A 113 -0.48 -5.29 -20.21
CA SER A 113 -1.25 -6.51 -20.44
C SER A 113 -2.15 -6.47 -21.69
N GLY A 114 -2.31 -5.30 -22.29
CA GLY A 114 -3.10 -5.07 -23.50
C GLY A 114 -4.60 -5.06 -23.24
N CYS A 115 -5.03 -4.85 -22.00
CA CYS A 115 -6.43 -4.86 -21.59
C CYS A 115 -7.16 -3.57 -22.00
N SER A 116 -8.45 -3.72 -22.35
CA SER A 116 -9.39 -2.60 -22.48
C SER A 116 -10.03 -2.33 -21.13
N TYR A 117 -9.74 -1.17 -20.52
CA TYR A 117 -10.29 -0.84 -19.20
C TYR A 117 -11.03 0.50 -19.16
N LEU A 118 -12.02 0.57 -18.27
CA LEU A 118 -12.76 1.78 -17.91
C LEU A 118 -12.61 2.02 -16.41
N ALA A 119 -11.87 3.05 -16.02
CA ALA A 119 -11.64 3.40 -14.63
C ALA A 119 -12.57 4.54 -14.19
N PHE A 120 -13.36 4.28 -13.15
CA PHE A 120 -14.19 5.25 -12.44
C PHE A 120 -13.43 5.69 -11.18
N VAL A 121 -12.89 6.91 -11.21
CA VAL A 121 -12.18 7.51 -10.07
C VAL A 121 -13.15 8.42 -9.32
N PHE A 122 -13.62 7.98 -8.17
CA PHE A 122 -14.51 8.74 -7.32
C PHE A 122 -13.72 9.60 -6.33
N ALA A 123 -14.18 10.83 -6.08
CA ALA A 123 -13.58 11.67 -5.05
C ALA A 123 -13.77 11.10 -3.64
N GLY A 124 -12.89 11.43 -2.69
CA GLY A 124 -13.02 11.07 -1.28
C GLY A 124 -14.36 11.48 -0.66
N THR A 125 -14.85 10.71 0.32
CA THR A 125 -16.20 10.86 0.89
C THR A 125 -16.45 12.18 1.62
N SER A 126 -15.40 12.92 1.97
CA SER A 126 -15.51 14.31 2.46
C SER A 126 -16.08 15.24 1.38
N THR A 127 -15.58 15.14 0.15
CA THR A 127 -16.03 15.93 -1.01
C THR A 127 -17.47 15.62 -1.37
N TRP A 128 -17.87 14.35 -1.21
CA TRP A 128 -19.25 13.90 -1.39
C TRP A 128 -20.15 14.53 -0.36
N ARG A 129 -19.77 14.45 0.93
CA ARG A 129 -20.56 14.99 2.04
C ARG A 129 -20.76 16.50 1.91
N ASP A 130 -19.73 17.25 1.54
CA ASP A 130 -19.85 18.70 1.36
C ASP A 130 -20.72 19.07 0.14
N SER A 131 -20.62 18.31 -0.95
CA SER A 131 -21.45 18.52 -2.15
C SER A 131 -22.92 18.17 -1.90
N PHE A 132 -23.19 17.06 -1.20
CA PHE A 132 -24.56 16.69 -0.82
C PHE A 132 -25.16 17.63 0.23
N LEU A 133 -24.36 18.12 1.19
CA LEU A 133 -24.81 19.13 2.14
C LEU A 133 -25.13 20.45 1.41
N LEU A 134 -24.33 20.84 0.41
CA LEU A 134 -24.61 22.00 -0.43
C LEU A 134 -25.87 21.84 -1.29
N GLU A 135 -26.14 20.65 -1.84
CA GLU A 135 -27.40 20.33 -2.57
C GLU A 135 -28.63 20.34 -1.66
N GLN A 136 -28.52 19.73 -0.48
CA GLN A 136 -29.61 19.65 0.48
C GLN A 136 -29.94 21.04 1.06
N LEU A 137 -28.94 21.92 1.17
CA LEU A 137 -29.12 23.33 1.56
C LEU A 137 -29.58 24.23 0.41
N SER A 138 -29.21 23.93 -0.85
CA SER A 138 -29.64 24.70 -2.03
C SER A 138 -31.03 24.32 -2.53
N GLY A 139 -31.63 23.26 -1.99
CA GLY A 139 -32.96 22.77 -2.37
C GLY A 139 -33.02 22.14 -3.77
N GLN A 140 -31.87 21.99 -4.42
CA GLN A 140 -31.71 21.24 -5.67
C GLN A 140 -31.32 19.81 -5.32
N MET A 141 -32.29 19.01 -4.83
CA MET A 141 -32.20 17.57 -5.06
C MET A 141 -32.20 17.37 -6.57
N ILE A 142 -31.20 16.67 -7.11
CA ILE A 142 -31.25 16.16 -8.48
C ILE A 142 -32.48 15.27 -8.58
N ARG A 143 -33.59 15.83 -9.05
CA ARG A 143 -34.66 15.05 -9.64
C ARG A 143 -34.15 14.66 -11.01
N PRO A 144 -33.87 13.39 -11.32
CA PRO A 144 -33.70 12.98 -12.70
C PRO A 144 -34.96 13.42 -13.45
N VAL A 145 -34.80 14.34 -14.40
CA VAL A 145 -35.91 14.87 -15.20
C VAL A 145 -36.31 13.76 -16.17
N GLY A 146 -37.16 12.86 -15.70
CA GLY A 146 -37.68 11.76 -16.51
C GLY A 146 -38.16 10.60 -15.67
N LYS A 147 -39.47 10.59 -15.38
CA LYS A 147 -40.22 9.47 -14.78
C LYS A 147 -39.77 9.00 -13.39
N GLY A 148 -40.25 9.71 -12.36
CA GLY A 148 -40.95 9.10 -11.22
C GLY A 148 -40.29 7.99 -10.39
N LEU A 149 -38.98 7.76 -10.48
CA LEU A 149 -38.27 6.92 -9.53
C LEU A 149 -37.35 7.79 -8.67
N GLU A 150 -37.69 7.89 -7.38
CA GLU A 150 -36.75 8.25 -6.32
C GLU A 150 -35.75 7.09 -6.19
N LEU A 151 -34.78 7.00 -7.10
CA LEU A 151 -33.70 6.03 -7.01
C LEU A 151 -32.73 6.48 -5.91
N SER A 152 -32.31 5.55 -5.05
CA SER A 152 -31.24 5.78 -4.10
C SER A 152 -29.95 6.05 -4.87
N TRP A 153 -29.05 6.88 -4.33
CA TRP A 153 -27.72 7.09 -4.92
C TRP A 153 -26.93 5.79 -5.10
N GLN A 154 -27.20 4.79 -4.27
CA GLN A 154 -26.65 3.43 -4.42
C GLN A 154 -27.13 2.79 -5.72
N ASP A 155 -28.44 2.82 -5.99
CA ASP A 155 -29.03 2.29 -7.21
C ASP A 155 -28.49 3.04 -8.44
N MET A 156 -28.36 4.37 -8.35
CA MET A 156 -27.82 5.19 -9.44
C MET A 156 -26.36 4.83 -9.76
N LEU A 157 -25.52 4.63 -8.74
CA LEU A 157 -24.13 4.19 -8.93
C LEU A 157 -24.06 2.77 -9.47
N GLU A 158 -24.91 1.87 -8.98
CA GLU A 158 -25.00 0.51 -9.49
C GLU A 158 -25.39 0.52 -10.98
N HIS A 159 -26.36 1.36 -11.38
CA HIS A 159 -26.72 1.56 -12.78
C HIS A 159 -25.60 2.17 -13.62
N ILE A 160 -24.81 3.13 -13.12
CA ILE A 160 -23.64 3.67 -13.83
C ILE A 160 -22.57 2.58 -14.04
N LEU A 161 -22.38 1.71 -13.03
CA LEU A 161 -21.39 0.64 -13.06
C LEU A 161 -21.82 -0.55 -13.93
N LEU A 162 -23.12 -0.84 -14.02
CA LEU A 162 -23.68 -1.99 -14.75
C LEU A 162 -24.16 -1.65 -16.16
N GLU A 163 -24.84 -0.52 -16.36
CA GLU A 163 -25.52 -0.20 -17.62
C GLU A 163 -24.87 0.96 -18.37
N GLY A 164 -24.53 0.71 -19.62
CA GLY A 164 -23.98 1.71 -20.52
C GLY A 164 -25.02 2.49 -21.31
N GLU A 165 -24.87 3.81 -21.26
CA GLU A 165 -25.62 4.84 -22.00
C GLU A 165 -27.15 4.65 -22.02
N THR A 166 -27.80 5.03 -20.91
CA THR A 166 -29.11 5.68 -21.01
C THR A 166 -28.94 7.19 -20.96
N ASP A 167 -29.83 7.94 -21.63
CA ASP A 167 -29.79 9.43 -21.63
C ASP A 167 -29.71 10.01 -20.20
N GLN A 168 -30.30 9.31 -19.22
CA GLN A 168 -30.26 9.65 -17.80
C GLN A 168 -28.89 9.41 -17.17
N ILE A 169 -28.25 8.26 -17.44
CA ILE A 169 -26.90 7.95 -16.95
C ILE A 169 -25.90 8.96 -17.50
N ASN A 170 -26.00 9.34 -18.77
CA ASN A 170 -25.11 10.33 -19.37
C ASN A 170 -25.25 11.73 -18.74
N GLU A 171 -26.46 12.12 -18.34
CA GLU A 171 -26.71 13.37 -17.64
C GLU A 171 -26.13 13.34 -16.20
N ILE A 172 -26.29 12.22 -15.50
CA ILE A 172 -25.72 12.01 -14.15
C ILE A 172 -24.19 11.95 -14.19
N THR A 173 -23.61 11.22 -15.15
CA THR A 173 -22.15 11.14 -15.32
C THR A 173 -21.56 12.53 -15.62
N ARG A 174 -22.19 13.30 -16.52
CA ARG A 174 -21.77 14.68 -16.79
C ARG A 174 -21.85 15.54 -15.55
N TYR A 175 -22.92 15.42 -14.77
CA TYR A 175 -23.06 16.14 -13.51
C TYR A 175 -21.96 15.79 -12.50
N MET A 176 -21.64 14.51 -12.34
CA MET A 176 -20.58 14.06 -11.43
C MET A 176 -19.19 14.49 -11.89
N GLU A 177 -18.93 14.53 -13.20
CA GLU A 177 -17.69 15.07 -13.76
C GLU A 177 -17.58 16.59 -13.57
N GLU A 178 -18.65 17.35 -13.82
CA GLU A 178 -18.68 18.81 -13.66
C GLU A 178 -18.43 19.23 -12.20
N ASN A 179 -18.96 18.47 -11.24
CA ASN A 179 -18.76 18.69 -9.81
C ASN A 179 -17.48 18.05 -9.25
N LYS A 180 -16.63 17.45 -10.10
CA LYS A 180 -15.37 16.77 -9.71
C LYS A 180 -15.58 15.62 -8.71
N LEU A 181 -16.76 15.00 -8.72
CA LEU A 181 -17.10 13.84 -7.90
C LEU A 181 -16.69 12.52 -8.55
N LEU A 182 -16.65 12.51 -9.87
CA LEU A 182 -16.23 11.37 -10.68
C LEU A 182 -15.26 11.86 -11.77
N ARG A 183 -14.21 11.07 -12.02
CA ARG A 183 -13.35 11.20 -13.18
C ARG A 183 -13.29 9.84 -13.87
N ILE A 184 -13.70 9.81 -15.13
CA ILE A 184 -13.62 8.60 -15.95
C ILE A 184 -12.31 8.61 -16.73
N VAL A 185 -11.49 7.57 -16.54
CA VAL A 185 -10.25 7.35 -17.28
C VAL A 185 -10.44 6.12 -18.18
N LYS A 186 -10.22 6.29 -19.48
CA LYS A 186 -10.36 5.22 -20.47
C LYS A 186 -8.99 4.74 -20.92
N GLY A 187 -8.77 3.42 -20.84
CA GLY A 187 -7.63 2.74 -21.42
C GLY A 187 -7.75 2.56 -22.93
N ARG A 188 -6.80 1.84 -23.55
CA ARG A 188 -6.80 1.56 -25.00
C ARG A 188 -8.17 1.02 -25.45
N THR A 189 -8.73 1.67 -26.46
CA THR A 189 -9.91 1.26 -27.26
C THR A 189 -11.01 0.54 -26.47
N PHE A 190 -11.44 1.14 -25.35
CA PHE A 190 -12.67 0.73 -24.69
C PHE A 190 -13.86 1.32 -25.47
N SER A 191 -14.52 0.49 -26.30
CA SER A 191 -15.79 0.85 -26.91
C SER A 191 -16.89 0.62 -25.89
N PHE A 192 -17.40 1.71 -25.34
CA PHE A 192 -18.61 1.69 -24.55
C PHE A 192 -19.75 2.30 -25.36
N PRO A 193 -20.86 1.59 -25.59
CA PRO A 193 -21.10 0.17 -25.26
C PRO A 193 -20.29 -0.79 -26.16
N PRO A 194 -20.14 -2.08 -25.78
CA PRO A 194 -19.57 -3.09 -26.66
C PRO A 194 -20.36 -3.11 -27.98
N GLU A 195 -19.67 -3.09 -29.12
CA GLU A 195 -20.35 -3.15 -30.41
C GLU A 195 -21.27 -4.38 -30.44
N LYS A 196 -22.57 -4.16 -30.63
CA LYS A 196 -23.57 -5.21 -30.85
C LYS A 196 -23.18 -6.02 -32.10
N GLY A 197 -22.32 -7.02 -31.91
CA GLY A 197 -21.76 -7.80 -33.01
C GLY A 197 -20.51 -8.61 -32.63
N SER A 198 -19.73 -8.22 -31.62
CA SER A 198 -18.66 -9.06 -31.09
C SER A 198 -19.18 -9.87 -29.91
N THR A 199 -19.89 -10.96 -30.21
CA THR A 199 -20.06 -12.06 -29.26
C THR A 199 -18.70 -12.72 -29.02
N LEU A 200 -17.87 -12.10 -28.20
CA LEU A 200 -16.92 -12.84 -27.39
C LEU A 200 -17.44 -12.68 -25.96
N TYR A 201 -18.06 -13.78 -25.52
CA TYR A 201 -18.36 -14.07 -24.13
C TYR A 201 -17.28 -13.52 -23.19
N GLY A 202 -17.66 -12.83 -22.13
CA GLY A 202 -16.73 -12.45 -21.08
C GLY A 202 -17.45 -11.67 -20.00
N GLU A 203 -17.50 -12.24 -18.81
CA GLU A 203 -18.02 -11.60 -17.60
C GLU A 203 -17.32 -10.26 -17.35
N GLU A 204 -18.08 -9.25 -16.90
CA GLU A 204 -17.52 -7.94 -16.55
C GLU A 204 -16.70 -8.10 -15.26
N ILE A 205 -15.38 -8.01 -15.37
CA ILE A 205 -14.48 -8.07 -14.21
C ILE A 205 -14.32 -6.68 -13.62
N PHE A 206 -14.52 -6.57 -12.30
CA PHE A 206 -14.33 -5.34 -11.55
C PHE A 206 -13.02 -5.37 -10.75
N ILE A 207 -12.20 -4.33 -10.87
CA ILE A 207 -11.01 -4.13 -10.04
C ILE A 207 -11.24 -2.94 -9.13
N ILE A 208 -11.09 -3.13 -7.83
CA ILE A 208 -11.07 -2.06 -6.85
C ILE A 208 -9.62 -1.60 -6.68
N ALA A 209 -9.33 -0.33 -6.95
CA ALA A 209 -8.01 0.26 -6.73
C ALA A 209 -8.00 1.08 -5.43
N GLY A 210 -7.19 0.64 -4.46
CA GLY A 210 -6.96 1.33 -3.18
C GLY A 210 -7.91 0.91 -2.05
N SER A 211 -7.97 1.76 -1.03
CA SER A 211 -8.91 1.62 0.09
C SER A 211 -10.25 2.25 -0.29
N LEU A 212 -11.31 1.44 -0.34
CA LEU A 212 -12.66 1.94 -0.49
C LEU A 212 -13.25 2.39 0.85
N ASP A 213 -14.02 3.45 0.83
CA ASP A 213 -14.92 3.81 1.91
C ASP A 213 -16.00 2.73 2.12
N PRO A 214 -16.44 2.46 3.38
CA PRO A 214 -17.59 1.61 3.71
C PRO A 214 -18.79 1.74 2.77
N PHE A 215 -19.11 2.96 2.31
CA PHE A 215 -20.21 3.19 1.37
C PHE A 215 -20.11 2.37 0.06
N PHE A 216 -18.89 2.22 -0.49
CA PHE A 216 -18.69 1.47 -1.73
C PHE A 216 -18.65 -0.04 -1.52
N TYR A 217 -18.33 -0.52 -0.31
CA TYR A 217 -18.32 -1.95 -0.01
C TYR A 217 -19.71 -2.59 -0.18
N ASP A 218 -20.77 -1.89 0.21
CA ASP A 218 -22.14 -2.37 0.04
C ASP A 218 -22.51 -2.57 -1.44
N ILE A 219 -22.07 -1.65 -2.30
CA ILE A 219 -22.27 -1.73 -3.76
C ILE A 219 -21.47 -2.91 -4.32
N MET A 220 -20.22 -3.10 -3.88
CA MET A 220 -19.38 -4.21 -4.34
C MET A 220 -19.96 -5.57 -3.90
N GLU A 221 -20.51 -5.66 -2.69
CA GLU A 221 -21.23 -6.86 -2.26
C GLU A 221 -22.48 -7.12 -3.10
N SER A 222 -23.23 -6.08 -3.47
CA SER A 222 -24.39 -6.20 -4.37
C SER A 222 -23.96 -6.80 -5.72
N LEU A 223 -22.92 -6.24 -6.34
CA LEU A 223 -22.36 -6.72 -7.61
C LEU A 223 -21.88 -8.18 -7.50
N LYS A 224 -21.24 -8.57 -6.39
CA LYS A 224 -20.85 -9.96 -6.16
C LYS A 224 -22.04 -10.91 -6.11
N ARG A 225 -23.12 -10.52 -5.43
CA ARG A 225 -24.35 -11.34 -5.34
C ARG A 225 -25.02 -11.50 -6.71
N GLN A 226 -24.79 -10.57 -7.63
CA GLN A 226 -25.23 -10.64 -9.02
C GLN A 226 -24.31 -11.49 -9.91
N GLY A 227 -23.28 -12.13 -9.33
CA GLY A 227 -22.37 -13.02 -10.04
C GLY A 227 -21.25 -12.30 -10.80
N LYS A 228 -20.88 -11.08 -10.39
CA LYS A 228 -19.73 -10.35 -10.96
C LYS A 228 -18.45 -10.69 -10.22
N ASP A 229 -17.36 -10.83 -10.96
CA ASP A 229 -16.03 -11.07 -10.40
C ASP A 229 -15.38 -9.75 -9.98
N ILE A 230 -14.90 -9.73 -8.74
CA ILE A 230 -14.34 -8.53 -8.12
C ILE A 230 -12.99 -8.86 -7.49
N VAL A 231 -11.94 -8.12 -7.88
CA VAL A 231 -10.60 -8.18 -7.29
C VAL A 231 -10.26 -6.86 -6.63
N GLN A 232 -9.66 -6.88 -5.44
CA GLN A 232 -9.15 -5.68 -4.80
C GLN A 232 -7.63 -5.58 -4.95
N VAL A 233 -7.15 -4.42 -5.38
CA VAL A 233 -5.75 -4.08 -5.58
C VAL A 233 -5.38 -2.94 -4.63
N ILE A 234 -4.43 -3.15 -3.73
CA ILE A 234 -3.99 -2.15 -2.76
C ILE A 234 -2.49 -1.90 -2.92
N ASP A 235 -2.09 -0.64 -3.13
CA ASP A 235 -0.68 -0.28 -3.18
C ASP A 235 -0.14 0.22 -1.81
N GLN A 236 1.17 0.14 -1.62
CA GLN A 236 1.83 0.50 -0.36
C GLN A 236 1.73 2.00 -0.10
N GLY A 237 0.70 2.37 0.66
CA GLY A 237 0.40 3.71 1.15
C GLY A 237 -0.85 3.74 2.01
N HIS A 238 -1.76 2.78 1.81
CA HIS A 238 -3.05 2.66 2.52
C HIS A 238 -3.13 1.42 3.42
N ILE A 239 -2.02 1.01 4.07
CA ILE A 239 -2.01 -0.16 4.99
C ILE A 239 -2.60 0.18 6.38
N MET A 240 -3.05 1.41 6.60
CA MET A 240 -3.82 1.70 7.81
C MET A 240 -5.28 1.28 7.58
N GLU A 241 -5.68 0.19 8.26
CA GLU A 241 -7.06 -0.26 8.50
C GLU A 241 -7.74 -1.23 7.50
N ILE A 242 -7.05 -2.25 7.00
CA ILE A 242 -7.75 -3.41 6.37
C ILE A 242 -7.36 -4.75 7.03
N THR A 243 -7.09 -4.74 8.33
CA THR A 243 -7.02 -5.95 9.16
C THR A 243 -8.34 -6.24 9.91
N GLY A 244 -9.41 -5.49 9.63
CA GLY A 244 -10.67 -5.57 10.39
C GLY A 244 -11.93 -5.97 9.62
N THR A 245 -11.98 -5.77 8.29
CA THR A 245 -13.15 -6.14 7.49
C THR A 245 -12.78 -7.33 6.62
N ALA A 246 -13.45 -8.46 6.85
CA ALA A 246 -13.36 -9.65 6.02
C ALA A 246 -13.82 -9.30 4.60
N ALA A 247 -12.91 -8.78 3.77
CA ALA A 247 -13.19 -8.53 2.37
C ALA A 247 -13.54 -9.88 1.75
N SER A 248 -14.75 -9.99 1.18
CA SER A 248 -15.25 -11.19 0.51
C SER A 248 -14.50 -11.47 -0.81
N PHE A 249 -13.48 -10.68 -1.14
CA PHE A 249 -12.83 -10.63 -2.45
C PHE A 249 -11.34 -10.94 -2.34
N PRO A 250 -10.72 -11.54 -3.38
CA PRO A 250 -9.28 -11.69 -3.44
C PRO A 250 -8.59 -10.32 -3.42
N VAL A 251 -7.62 -10.16 -2.53
CA VAL A 251 -6.83 -8.93 -2.34
C VAL A 251 -5.40 -9.14 -2.85
N ILE A 252 -4.94 -8.25 -3.73
CA ILE A 252 -3.58 -8.21 -4.25
C ILE A 252 -2.90 -6.95 -3.77
N ASN A 253 -1.80 -7.13 -3.06
CA ASN A 253 -1.03 -6.02 -2.53
C ASN A 253 0.12 -5.67 -3.47
N ASN A 254 0.42 -4.38 -3.64
CA ASN A 254 1.58 -3.85 -4.34
C ASN A 254 1.78 -4.44 -5.75
N VAL A 255 1.09 -3.84 -6.72
CA VAL A 255 1.17 -4.24 -8.15
C VAL A 255 2.45 -3.72 -8.83
N HIS A 256 3.32 -3.00 -8.13
CA HIS A 256 4.66 -2.70 -8.63
C HIS A 256 5.60 -3.91 -8.61
N LYS A 257 5.33 -4.92 -7.77
CA LYS A 257 6.11 -6.16 -7.77
C LYS A 257 5.63 -7.11 -8.86
N PHE A 258 6.54 -7.63 -9.67
CA PHE A 258 6.22 -8.56 -10.74
C PHE A 258 5.45 -9.80 -10.31
N TYR A 259 5.84 -10.43 -9.20
CA TYR A 259 5.09 -11.59 -8.68
C TYR A 259 3.61 -11.27 -8.48
N ASN A 260 3.28 -10.07 -7.99
CA ASN A 260 1.90 -9.64 -7.78
C ASN A 260 1.20 -9.30 -9.10
N ARG A 261 1.92 -8.77 -10.10
CA ARG A 261 1.41 -8.60 -11.48
C ARG A 261 1.04 -9.94 -12.10
N ILE A 262 1.89 -10.96 -11.96
CA ILE A 262 1.63 -12.31 -12.46
C ILE A 262 0.43 -12.93 -11.75
N LYS A 263 0.36 -12.81 -10.41
CA LYS A 263 -0.79 -13.31 -9.64
C LYS A 263 -2.10 -12.62 -10.04
N LEU A 264 -2.07 -11.30 -10.29
CA LEU A 264 -3.22 -10.57 -10.80
C LEU A 264 -3.62 -11.08 -12.18
N LEU A 265 -2.65 -11.29 -13.07
CA LEU A 265 -2.89 -11.84 -14.40
C LEU A 265 -3.54 -13.23 -14.32
N GLU A 266 -3.04 -14.12 -13.47
CA GLU A 266 -3.59 -15.47 -13.28
C GLU A 266 -5.04 -15.41 -12.81
N LEU A 267 -5.35 -14.58 -11.81
CA LEU A 267 -6.72 -14.41 -11.31
C LEU A 267 -7.67 -13.84 -12.37
N LEU A 268 -7.21 -12.85 -13.13
CA LEU A 268 -8.02 -12.27 -14.22
C LEU A 268 -8.24 -13.29 -15.35
N GLN A 269 -7.28 -14.18 -15.61
CA GLN A 269 -7.43 -15.25 -16.58
C GLN A 269 -8.36 -16.37 -16.08
N GLU A 270 -8.33 -16.69 -14.79
CA GLU A 270 -9.24 -17.66 -14.18
C GLU A 270 -10.68 -17.16 -14.30
N PHE A 271 -10.96 -15.91 -13.92
CA PHE A 271 -12.27 -15.30 -14.09
C PHE A 271 -12.72 -15.23 -15.54
N ALA A 272 -11.81 -14.91 -16.47
CA ALA A 272 -12.13 -14.93 -17.90
C ALA A 272 -12.38 -16.35 -18.45
N GLN A 273 -11.94 -17.42 -17.78
CA GLN A 273 -12.13 -18.82 -18.20
C GLN A 273 -13.35 -19.49 -17.55
N GLU A 274 -13.73 -19.11 -16.34
CA GLU A 274 -14.89 -19.67 -15.63
C GLU A 274 -16.22 -19.37 -16.34
N GLY A 275 -16.34 -18.23 -17.02
CA GLY A 275 -17.49 -17.89 -17.89
C GLY A 275 -17.63 -18.67 -19.20
N ILE A 276 -16.76 -19.68 -19.46
CA ILE A 276 -16.80 -20.55 -20.66
C ILE A 276 -17.51 -21.90 -20.38
N GLY A 277 -18.00 -22.12 -19.15
CA GLY A 277 -18.67 -23.36 -18.70
C GLY A 277 -20.15 -23.50 -19.07
#